data_AF-A0A935Q5Q8-F1
#
_entry.id   AF-A0A935Q5Q8-F1
#
_cell.length_a   1.000
_cell.length_b   1.000
_cell.length_c   1.000
_cell.angle_alpha   90.00
_cell.angle_beta   90.00
_cell.angle_gamma   90.00
#
_symmetry.space_group_name_H-M   'P 1'
#
loop_
_entity.id
_entity.type
_entity.pdbx_description
1 polymer ?
#
loop_
_entity_poly.entity_id
_entity_poly.type
_entity_poly.pdbx_seq_one_letter_code
_entity_poly.pdbx_strand_id
1 'polypeptide(L)'
;MRILLLTCFALFLFSCNSSSKKDPGQAMDDTARMDTPPANTLNFTIEPVKILASDIPVSIKVKGKIQTAWKWTDKQGDNILITTHVESYDDKRKNEYGEEGQTAELHAVLFLKKGDRYENIWMLNDEEKSCPFDITCAFIENSTTITDLDKDGFAEVKLQYSLACRSDVSPATMKIMIYENGEKYSLSGLMWLPYSPDFKYDVTEKDVNLENVPKLKDETEEMLRSFGRYQSEKDFTKAPSEFLTFARSEWLKYSKEKMGE
;
A
#
# COMPACT_ATOMS: atom_id res chain seq x y z
N MET A 1 -12.98 -54.02 24.17
CA MET A 1 -12.13 -54.51 25.29
C MET A 1 -11.22 -53.36 25.71
N ARG A 2 -11.14 -53.09 27.02
CA ARG A 2 -10.34 -52.04 27.73
C ARG A 2 -10.96 -50.63 27.67
N ILE A 3 -11.91 -50.31 28.56
CA ILE A 3 -11.79 -49.98 30.01
C ILE A 3 -11.37 -48.51 30.22
N LEU A 4 -12.40 -47.74 30.54
CA LEU A 4 -12.50 -46.51 31.32
C LEU A 4 -11.40 -46.36 32.39
N LEU A 5 -10.84 -45.15 32.50
CA LEU A 5 -10.44 -44.58 33.79
C LEU A 5 -10.56 -43.05 33.73
N LEU A 6 -11.69 -42.58 34.25
CA LEU A 6 -11.87 -41.21 34.73
C LEU A 6 -10.94 -40.97 35.92
N THR A 7 -10.24 -39.85 35.92
CA THR A 7 -9.76 -39.22 37.16
C THR A 7 -10.08 -37.74 37.12
N CYS A 8 -11.19 -37.39 37.77
CA CYS A 8 -11.51 -36.05 38.23
C CYS A 8 -10.44 -35.61 39.24
N PHE A 9 -9.81 -34.46 39.04
CA PHE A 9 -9.12 -33.75 40.12
C PHE A 9 -9.96 -32.55 40.53
N ALA A 10 -10.59 -32.69 41.69
CA ALA A 10 -11.44 -31.68 42.30
C ALA A 10 -10.60 -30.56 42.94
N LEU A 11 -11.15 -29.35 42.84
CA LEU A 11 -10.74 -28.13 43.51
C LEU A 11 -10.67 -28.31 45.04
N PHE A 12 -9.60 -27.82 45.66
CA PHE A 12 -9.62 -27.36 47.05
C PHE A 12 -9.24 -25.89 47.09
N LEU A 13 -10.26 -25.04 47.15
CA LEU A 13 -10.16 -23.65 47.56
C LEU A 13 -10.05 -23.63 49.09
N PHE A 14 -8.88 -23.32 49.64
CA PHE A 14 -8.75 -22.96 51.04
C PHE A 14 -9.13 -21.49 51.21
N SER A 15 -10.35 -21.28 51.67
CA SER A 15 -10.84 -20.03 52.24
C SER A 15 -10.29 -19.89 53.66
N CYS A 16 -9.40 -18.92 53.89
CA CYS A 16 -9.08 -18.45 55.24
C CYS A 16 -9.89 -17.18 55.51
N ASN A 17 -10.98 -17.37 56.24
CA ASN A 17 -11.74 -16.33 56.91
C ASN A 17 -10.98 -15.93 58.19
N SER A 18 -10.37 -14.75 58.21
CA SER A 18 -9.89 -14.13 59.45
C SER A 18 -10.57 -12.79 59.65
N SER A 19 -11.63 -12.81 60.44
CA SER A 19 -12.23 -11.64 61.04
C SER A 19 -11.28 -11.04 62.08
N SER A 20 -10.68 -9.88 61.78
CA SER A 20 -10.03 -9.02 62.77
C SER A 20 -10.73 -7.66 62.83
N LYS A 21 -11.11 -7.30 64.06
CA LYS A 21 -11.80 -6.06 64.45
C LYS A 21 -11.04 -4.81 63.97
N LYS A 22 -11.77 -3.81 63.47
CA LYS A 22 -11.26 -2.46 63.19
C LYS A 22 -11.19 -1.66 64.49
N ASP A 23 -10.02 -1.10 64.78
CA ASP A 23 -9.82 -0.02 65.75
C ASP A 23 -9.67 1.30 64.96
N PRO A 24 -10.42 2.38 65.27
CA PRO A 24 -10.41 3.59 64.48
C PRO A 24 -9.36 4.57 65.03
N GLY A 25 -8.24 4.73 64.31
CA GLY A 25 -7.33 5.82 64.63
C GLY A 25 -5.90 5.65 64.17
N GLN A 26 -5.64 5.52 62.87
CA GLN A 26 -4.36 5.95 62.28
C GLN A 26 -4.62 6.50 60.88
N ALA A 27 -4.34 7.77 60.69
CA ALA A 27 -4.30 8.40 59.38
C ALA A 27 -3.16 7.77 58.56
N MET A 28 -3.50 7.15 57.43
CA MET A 28 -2.52 6.82 56.40
C MET A 28 -2.16 8.09 55.65
N ASP A 29 -0.89 8.45 55.70
CA ASP A 29 -0.26 9.44 54.83
C ASP A 29 -0.14 8.82 53.42
N ASP A 30 -0.98 9.28 52.51
CA ASP A 30 -1.11 8.78 51.14
C ASP A 30 -0.33 9.67 50.15
N THR A 31 0.94 9.93 50.46
CA THR A 31 1.86 10.64 49.55
C THR A 31 3.03 9.78 49.11
N ALA A 32 2.73 8.69 48.41
CA ALA A 32 3.66 8.05 47.48
C ALA A 32 3.11 8.20 46.05
N ARG A 33 3.14 9.43 45.52
CA ARG A 33 3.08 9.64 44.06
C ARG A 33 4.37 9.08 43.48
N MET A 34 4.31 7.93 42.81
CA MET A 34 5.33 7.56 41.84
C MET A 34 5.23 8.53 40.67
N ASP A 35 5.99 9.61 40.74
CA ASP A 35 6.29 10.45 39.57
C ASP A 35 7.17 9.62 38.64
N THR A 36 6.53 8.78 37.82
CA THR A 36 7.19 8.22 36.65
C THR A 36 7.34 9.38 35.67
N PRO A 37 8.56 9.78 35.29
CA PRO A 37 8.74 10.80 34.27
C PRO A 37 7.98 10.34 33.01
N PRO A 38 7.22 11.22 32.33
CA PRO A 38 6.61 10.85 31.06
C PRO A 38 7.72 10.32 30.16
N ALA A 39 7.52 9.11 29.62
CA ALA A 39 8.43 8.52 28.66
C ALA A 39 8.69 9.57 27.58
N ASN A 40 9.95 9.94 27.43
CA ASN A 40 10.39 10.92 26.44
C ASN A 40 10.14 10.27 25.07
N THR A 41 8.95 10.46 24.51
CA THR A 41 8.66 10.12 23.11
C THR A 41 9.54 11.04 22.28
N LEU A 42 10.74 10.55 21.96
CA LEU A 42 11.51 11.10 20.86
C LEU A 42 10.59 11.06 19.66
N ASN A 43 10.20 12.24 19.16
CA ASN A 43 9.47 12.36 17.91
C ASN A 43 10.40 11.88 16.80
N PHE A 44 10.32 10.58 16.51
CA PHE A 44 10.99 9.97 15.38
C PHE A 44 10.28 10.43 14.11
N THR A 45 11.00 11.10 13.22
CA THR A 45 10.45 11.59 11.94
C THR A 45 11.11 10.81 10.83
N ILE A 46 10.29 10.19 9.97
CA ILE A 46 10.78 9.52 8.76
C ILE A 46 11.09 10.61 7.73
N GLU A 47 12.35 10.67 7.28
CA GLU A 47 12.83 11.62 6.27
C GLU A 47 13.30 10.87 5.01
N PRO A 48 12.41 10.61 4.05
CA PRO A 48 12.79 9.99 2.79
C PRO A 48 13.52 10.96 1.88
N VAL A 49 14.61 10.51 1.29
CA VAL A 49 15.39 11.29 0.32
C VAL A 49 15.60 10.49 -0.96
N LYS A 50 15.42 11.16 -2.10
CA LYS A 50 15.82 10.60 -3.40
C LYS A 50 17.34 10.45 -3.44
N ILE A 51 17.81 9.36 -4.03
CA ILE A 51 19.23 9.09 -4.26
C ILE A 51 19.51 8.82 -5.73
N LEU A 52 20.75 9.02 -6.14
CA LEU A 52 21.18 8.71 -7.50
C LEU A 52 21.47 7.22 -7.63
N ALA A 53 21.45 6.72 -8.87
CA ALA A 53 21.80 5.32 -9.15
C ALA A 53 23.21 4.95 -8.67
N SER A 54 24.14 5.92 -8.65
CA SER A 54 25.51 5.76 -8.13
C SER A 54 25.58 5.56 -6.62
N ASP A 55 24.54 5.96 -5.88
CA ASP A 55 24.49 5.85 -4.42
C ASP A 55 23.94 4.49 -3.97
N ILE A 56 23.41 3.69 -4.89
CA ILE A 56 22.88 2.36 -4.61
C ILE A 56 24.06 1.41 -4.36
N PRO A 57 24.09 0.68 -3.22
CA PRO A 57 25.12 -0.31 -2.95
C PRO A 57 25.30 -1.32 -4.09
N VAL A 58 26.54 -1.56 -4.51
CA VAL A 58 26.86 -2.46 -5.64
C VAL A 58 26.37 -3.90 -5.49
N SER A 59 26.10 -4.31 -4.25
CA SER A 59 25.52 -5.61 -3.89
C SER A 59 24.03 -5.73 -4.24
N ILE A 60 23.32 -4.61 -4.36
CA ILE A 60 21.92 -4.58 -4.78
C ILE A 60 21.85 -4.75 -6.29
N LYS A 61 21.10 -5.76 -6.74
CA LYS A 61 20.82 -6.04 -8.15
C LYS A 61 19.32 -5.94 -8.38
N VAL A 62 18.94 -5.22 -9.43
CA VAL A 62 17.54 -5.05 -9.86
C VAL A 62 17.42 -5.33 -11.35
N LYS A 63 16.24 -5.77 -11.79
CA LYS A 63 15.92 -5.99 -13.21
C LYS A 63 15.51 -4.65 -13.85
N GLY A 64 15.92 -4.40 -15.09
CA GLY A 64 15.52 -3.21 -15.82
C GLY A 64 16.32 -1.95 -15.51
N LYS A 65 15.92 -0.85 -16.15
CA LYS A 65 16.51 0.48 -15.99
C LYS A 65 15.92 1.15 -14.76
N ILE A 66 16.78 1.66 -13.87
CA ILE A 66 16.36 2.41 -12.69
C ILE A 66 15.66 3.70 -13.10
N GLN A 67 14.45 3.91 -12.55
CA GLN A 67 13.64 5.12 -12.73
C GLN A 67 13.86 6.08 -11.57
N THR A 68 13.59 5.63 -10.35
CA THR A 68 13.87 6.39 -9.12
C THR A 68 14.41 5.48 -8.03
N ALA A 69 15.18 6.05 -7.10
CA ALA A 69 15.61 5.39 -5.89
C ALA A 69 15.43 6.34 -4.70
N TRP A 70 15.02 5.78 -3.57
CA TRP A 70 14.80 6.50 -2.32
C TRP A 70 15.46 5.76 -1.17
N LYS A 71 15.94 6.51 -0.17
CA LYS A 71 16.37 5.96 1.11
C LYS A 71 15.67 6.68 2.26
N TRP A 72 15.44 5.96 3.35
CA TRP A 72 14.97 6.51 4.61
C TRP A 72 15.38 5.57 5.75
N THR A 73 15.23 6.05 6.97
CA THR A 73 15.30 5.21 8.17
C THR A 73 13.94 5.23 8.82
N ASP A 74 13.39 4.05 9.12
CA ASP A 74 12.18 3.88 9.92
C ASP A 74 12.47 2.97 11.13
N LYS A 75 11.45 2.57 11.88
CA LYS A 75 11.58 1.65 13.02
C LYS A 75 12.11 0.26 12.65
N GLN A 76 12.07 -0.15 11.38
CA GLN A 76 12.69 -1.40 10.91
C GLN A 76 14.20 -1.25 10.64
N GLY A 77 14.65 -0.03 10.32
CA GLY A 77 16.05 0.31 10.05
C GLY A 77 16.23 1.13 8.77
N ASP A 78 17.41 1.02 8.16
CA ASP A 78 17.73 1.72 6.92
C ASP A 78 17.09 1.00 5.71
N ASN A 79 16.24 1.71 4.99
CA ASN A 79 15.51 1.20 3.83
C ASN A 79 16.02 1.84 2.53
N ILE A 80 15.93 1.09 1.43
CA ILE A 80 16.12 1.58 0.06
C ILE A 80 15.00 1.05 -0.82
N LEU A 81 14.21 1.95 -1.43
CA LEU A 81 13.24 1.62 -2.47
C LEU A 81 13.83 1.95 -3.84
N ILE A 82 13.73 1.02 -4.79
CA ILE A 82 14.16 1.21 -6.18
C ILE A 82 13.00 0.88 -7.10
N THR A 83 12.65 1.81 -7.99
CA THR A 83 11.70 1.57 -9.09
C THR A 83 12.48 1.41 -10.39
N THR A 84 12.00 0.52 -11.25
CA THR A 84 12.65 0.18 -12.51
C THR A 84 11.62 -0.05 -13.61
N HIS A 85 12.06 0.09 -14.86
CA HIS A 85 11.30 -0.22 -16.06
C HIS A 85 12.14 -1.10 -16.99
N VAL A 86 11.52 -2.12 -17.56
CA VAL A 86 12.12 -2.93 -18.63
C VAL A 86 11.56 -2.40 -19.94
N GLU A 87 12.45 -1.95 -20.83
CA GLU A 87 12.06 -1.50 -22.18
C GLU A 87 11.28 -2.60 -22.89
N SER A 88 10.31 -2.19 -23.72
CA SER A 88 9.44 -3.13 -24.38
C SER A 88 10.23 -4.09 -25.27
N TYR A 89 9.85 -5.36 -25.25
CA TYR A 89 10.48 -6.41 -26.02
C TYR A 89 9.45 -7.32 -26.68
N ASP A 90 9.81 -7.90 -27.83
CA ASP A 90 8.95 -8.85 -28.52
C ASP A 90 8.70 -10.09 -27.66
N ASP A 91 7.43 -10.40 -27.42
CA ASP A 91 7.00 -11.50 -26.58
C ASP A 91 6.13 -12.49 -27.39
N LYS A 92 6.66 -13.70 -27.53
CA LYS A 92 5.97 -14.82 -28.22
C LYS A 92 4.91 -15.51 -27.35
N ARG A 93 4.81 -15.15 -26.07
CA ARG A 93 3.70 -15.60 -25.23
C ARG A 93 2.43 -14.91 -25.72
N LYS A 94 1.30 -15.56 -25.54
CA LYS A 94 0.00 -14.97 -25.88
C LYS A 94 -0.56 -14.17 -24.70
N ASN A 95 -1.21 -13.04 -25.00
CA ASN A 95 -2.06 -12.31 -24.05
C ASN A 95 -3.36 -13.09 -23.78
N GLU A 96 -4.27 -12.53 -22.98
CA GLU A 96 -5.55 -13.15 -22.65
C GLU A 96 -6.50 -13.32 -23.85
N TYR A 97 -6.28 -12.58 -24.94
CA TYR A 97 -7.02 -12.67 -26.20
C TYR A 97 -6.37 -13.61 -27.23
N GLY A 98 -5.24 -14.23 -26.89
CA GLY A 98 -4.55 -15.17 -27.77
C GLY A 98 -3.58 -14.52 -28.79
N GLU A 99 -3.25 -13.24 -28.59
CA GLU A 99 -2.40 -12.43 -29.46
C GLU A 99 -0.96 -12.37 -28.94
N GLU A 100 -0.02 -12.25 -29.87
CA GLU A 100 1.39 -11.96 -29.58
C GLU A 100 1.64 -10.46 -29.77
N GLY A 101 2.70 -9.94 -29.15
CA GLY A 101 3.00 -8.52 -29.21
C GLY A 101 4.24 -8.16 -28.42
N GLN A 102 4.34 -6.92 -27.98
CA GLN A 102 5.41 -6.47 -27.10
C GLN A 102 5.00 -6.59 -25.62
N THR A 103 5.95 -6.88 -24.76
CA THR A 103 5.77 -6.83 -23.31
C THR A 103 6.64 -5.72 -22.74
N ALA A 104 6.07 -4.89 -21.87
CA ALA A 104 6.81 -3.97 -21.01
C ALA A 104 6.55 -4.32 -19.55
N GLU A 105 7.56 -4.11 -18.70
CA GLU A 105 7.48 -4.45 -17.29
C GLU A 105 7.91 -3.28 -16.43
N LEU A 106 7.25 -3.12 -15.29
CA LEU A 106 7.70 -2.25 -14.22
C LEU A 106 7.92 -3.06 -12.95
N HIS A 107 8.95 -2.66 -12.19
CA HIS A 107 9.24 -3.26 -10.90
C HIS A 107 9.52 -2.20 -9.86
N ALA A 108 9.14 -2.47 -8.62
CA ALA A 108 9.68 -1.79 -7.46
C ALA A 108 10.18 -2.80 -6.45
N VAL A 109 11.34 -2.55 -5.85
CA VAL A 109 11.97 -3.43 -4.89
C VAL A 109 12.36 -2.62 -3.66
N LEU A 110 11.93 -3.09 -2.49
CA LEU A 110 12.24 -2.51 -1.20
C LEU A 110 13.26 -3.39 -0.47
N PHE A 111 14.38 -2.78 -0.14
CA PHE A 111 15.47 -3.40 0.59
C PHE A 111 15.57 -2.83 2.00
N LEU A 112 15.80 -3.71 2.97
CA LEU A 112 16.08 -3.36 4.36
C LEU A 112 17.51 -3.77 4.71
N LYS A 113 18.25 -2.88 5.38
CA LYS A 113 19.60 -3.17 5.84
C LYS A 113 19.56 -4.09 7.07
N LYS A 114 20.24 -5.23 6.97
CA LYS A 114 20.47 -6.20 8.05
C LYS A 114 21.97 -6.40 8.22
N GLY A 115 22.53 -5.77 9.26
CA GLY A 115 23.99 -5.70 9.45
C GLY A 115 24.67 -5.02 8.27
N ASP A 116 25.57 -5.74 7.59
CA ASP A 116 26.33 -5.24 6.44
C ASP A 116 25.68 -5.55 5.08
N ARG A 117 24.46 -6.10 5.06
CA ARG A 117 23.77 -6.53 3.84
C ARG A 117 22.40 -5.87 3.71
N TYR A 118 21.94 -5.75 2.47
CA TYR A 118 20.56 -5.36 2.15
C TYR A 118 19.77 -6.60 1.74
N GLU A 119 18.63 -6.80 2.38
CA GLU A 119 17.69 -7.90 2.09
C GLU A 119 16.46 -7.34 1.40
N ASN A 120 16.01 -7.98 0.32
CA ASN A 120 14.73 -7.65 -0.32
C ASN A 120 13.59 -8.12 0.60
N ILE A 121 12.81 -7.17 1.12
CA ILE A 121 11.67 -7.46 2.00
C ILE A 121 10.33 -7.35 1.27
N TRP A 122 10.28 -6.62 0.15
CA TRP A 122 9.06 -6.46 -0.63
C TRP A 122 9.36 -6.11 -2.08
N MET A 123 8.49 -6.57 -2.98
CA MET A 123 8.56 -6.28 -4.40
C MET A 123 7.15 -6.12 -4.98
N LEU A 124 7.04 -5.17 -5.91
CA LEU A 124 5.95 -5.02 -6.86
C LEU A 124 6.49 -5.38 -8.25
N ASN A 125 5.81 -6.28 -8.94
CA ASN A 125 6.04 -6.57 -10.36
C ASN A 125 4.70 -6.45 -11.07
N ASP A 126 4.66 -5.68 -12.15
CA ASP A 126 3.50 -5.65 -13.03
C ASP A 126 3.98 -5.52 -14.48
N GLU A 127 3.17 -5.98 -15.42
CA GLU A 127 3.50 -5.99 -16.84
C GLU A 127 2.27 -5.69 -17.69
N GLU A 128 2.50 -5.00 -18.80
CA GLU A 128 1.56 -5.03 -19.92
C GLU A 128 2.07 -6.10 -20.89
N LYS A 129 1.35 -7.22 -20.97
CA LYS A 129 1.85 -8.46 -21.56
C LYS A 129 1.36 -8.64 -22.98
N SER A 130 2.30 -8.89 -23.89
CA SER A 130 2.03 -9.30 -25.28
C SER A 130 1.02 -8.37 -25.97
N CYS A 131 1.23 -7.07 -25.83
CA CYS A 131 0.39 -6.04 -26.42
C CYS A 131 0.72 -5.87 -27.91
N PRO A 132 -0.25 -6.06 -28.83
CA PRO A 132 -0.04 -5.85 -30.26
C PRO A 132 -0.09 -4.37 -30.68
N PHE A 133 -0.31 -3.44 -29.74
CA PHE A 133 -0.55 -2.02 -30.00
C PHE A 133 0.37 -1.11 -29.14
N ASP A 134 -0.05 0.14 -28.91
CA ASP A 134 0.71 1.08 -28.09
C ASP A 134 0.65 0.68 -26.61
N ILE A 135 1.83 0.51 -26.01
CA ILE A 135 2.00 0.11 -24.62
C ILE A 135 2.17 1.34 -23.72
N THR A 136 1.36 1.40 -22.67
CA THR A 136 1.64 2.18 -21.47
C THR A 136 2.00 1.21 -20.36
N CYS A 137 3.19 1.34 -19.77
CA CYS A 137 3.60 0.58 -18.59
C CYS A 137 4.57 1.44 -17.78
N ALA A 138 4.05 2.33 -16.93
CA ALA A 138 4.88 3.35 -16.28
C ALA A 138 4.38 3.73 -14.89
N PHE A 139 5.33 4.02 -13.99
CA PHE A 139 5.03 4.74 -12.76
C PHE A 139 4.56 6.16 -13.08
N ILE A 140 3.51 6.62 -12.41
CA ILE A 140 3.02 7.99 -12.58
C ILE A 140 4.05 8.93 -11.97
N GLU A 141 4.47 9.93 -12.73
CA GLU A 141 5.53 10.85 -12.31
C GLU A 141 5.16 11.56 -10.99
N ASN A 142 6.14 11.68 -10.08
CA ASN A 142 5.98 12.34 -8.77
C ASN A 142 4.89 11.74 -7.87
N SER A 143 4.40 10.54 -8.19
CA SER A 143 3.39 9.82 -7.41
C SER A 143 3.97 8.87 -6.36
N THR A 144 5.29 8.69 -6.26
CA THR A 144 5.85 7.90 -5.15
C THR A 144 5.83 8.71 -3.85
N THR A 145 5.28 8.13 -2.78
CA THR A 145 5.31 8.73 -1.44
C THR A 145 5.81 7.71 -0.44
N ILE A 146 6.64 8.16 0.49
CA ILE A 146 7.12 7.42 1.65
C ILE A 146 6.85 8.34 2.83
N THR A 147 6.10 7.90 3.81
CA THR A 147 5.64 8.72 4.94
C THR A 147 5.34 7.80 6.13
N ASP A 148 4.93 8.38 7.25
CA ASP A 148 4.37 7.69 8.42
C ASP A 148 2.93 8.24 8.62
N LEU A 149 1.95 7.64 7.96
CA LEU A 149 0.57 8.11 7.88
C LEU A 149 -0.12 7.97 9.23
N ASP A 150 0.06 6.83 9.91
CA ASP A 150 -0.60 6.53 11.17
C ASP A 150 0.26 6.80 12.43
N LYS A 151 1.54 7.17 12.24
CA LYS A 151 2.50 7.58 13.28
C LYS A 151 2.95 6.44 14.18
N ASP A 152 3.00 5.22 13.65
CA ASP A 152 3.49 4.04 14.38
C ASP A 152 5.02 3.83 14.29
N GLY A 153 5.67 4.64 13.44
CA GLY A 153 7.11 4.69 13.20
C GLY A 153 7.58 3.77 12.06
N PHE A 154 6.68 3.06 11.38
CA PHE A 154 6.96 2.34 10.15
C PHE A 154 6.60 3.22 8.95
N ALA A 155 7.33 3.08 7.83
CA ALA A 155 7.01 3.86 6.65
C ALA A 155 5.95 3.16 5.78
N GLU A 156 4.89 3.87 5.41
CA GLU A 156 4.02 3.44 4.31
C GLU A 156 4.62 3.89 2.98
N VAL A 157 4.95 2.91 2.16
CA VAL A 157 5.46 3.10 0.80
C VAL A 157 4.29 3.01 -0.17
N LYS A 158 3.96 4.14 -0.81
CA LYS A 158 2.92 4.20 -1.85
C LYS A 158 3.54 4.39 -3.23
N LEU A 159 3.19 3.46 -4.12
CA LEU A 159 3.50 3.47 -5.54
C LEU A 159 2.22 3.60 -6.33
N GLN A 160 2.29 4.34 -7.43
CA GLN A 160 1.15 4.54 -8.32
C GLN A 160 1.63 4.53 -9.78
N TYR A 161 0.90 3.82 -10.63
CA TYR A 161 1.34 3.51 -11.98
C TYR A 161 0.14 3.25 -12.89
N SER A 162 0.38 3.29 -14.20
CA SER A 162 -0.62 3.03 -15.22
C SER A 162 -0.19 1.97 -16.22
N LEU A 163 -1.17 1.20 -16.69
CA LEU A 163 -1.03 0.13 -17.68
C LEU A 163 -2.08 0.32 -18.78
N ALA A 164 -1.69 0.16 -20.04
CA ALA A 164 -2.62 0.09 -21.16
C ALA A 164 -1.99 -0.63 -22.35
N CYS A 165 -2.81 -1.40 -23.06
CA CYS A 165 -2.56 -1.85 -24.41
C CYS A 165 -3.70 -1.37 -25.30
N ARG A 166 -3.47 -0.37 -26.16
CA ARG A 166 -4.57 0.27 -26.91
C ARG A 166 -4.17 0.69 -28.32
N SER A 167 -5.14 0.56 -29.23
CA SER A 167 -5.11 1.13 -30.59
C SER A 167 -6.15 2.24 -30.77
N ASP A 168 -6.86 2.59 -29.70
CA ASP A 168 -7.93 3.57 -29.65
C ASP A 168 -7.73 4.59 -28.52
N VAL A 169 -8.72 5.47 -28.39
CA VAL A 169 -8.77 6.45 -27.31
C VAL A 169 -9.59 5.87 -26.15
N SER A 170 -8.94 5.02 -25.36
CA SER A 170 -9.48 4.40 -24.14
C SER A 170 -8.60 4.75 -22.93
N PRO A 171 -9.14 4.81 -21.70
CA PRO A 171 -8.37 5.20 -20.53
C PRO A 171 -7.39 4.09 -20.13
N ALA A 172 -6.22 4.48 -19.62
CA ALA A 172 -5.33 3.51 -18.99
C ALA A 172 -5.93 2.97 -17.68
N THR A 173 -5.56 1.74 -17.32
CA THR A 173 -5.75 1.25 -15.95
C THR A 173 -4.76 1.97 -15.05
N MET A 174 -5.23 2.48 -13.91
CA MET A 174 -4.38 3.03 -12.85
C MET A 174 -4.42 2.12 -11.63
N LYS A 175 -3.28 1.95 -10.98
CA LYS A 175 -3.16 1.19 -9.74
C LYS A 175 -2.41 2.01 -8.69
N ILE A 176 -2.90 1.96 -7.46
CA ILE A 176 -2.18 2.38 -6.25
C ILE A 176 -1.82 1.13 -5.47
N MET A 177 -0.59 1.07 -4.98
CA MET A 177 -0.11 0.04 -4.08
C MET A 177 0.55 0.70 -2.87
N ILE A 178 0.02 0.45 -1.68
CA ILE A 178 0.59 0.84 -0.40
C ILE A 178 1.16 -0.40 0.29
N TYR A 179 2.39 -0.30 0.78
CA TYR A 179 3.04 -1.34 1.57
C TYR A 179 3.53 -0.78 2.91
N GLU A 180 3.29 -1.52 3.97
CA GLU A 180 3.84 -1.27 5.30
C GLU A 180 4.10 -2.60 6.00
N ASN A 181 5.32 -2.82 6.48
CA ASN A 181 5.68 -3.92 7.40
C ASN A 181 5.07 -5.31 7.08
N GLY A 182 5.00 -5.69 5.81
CA GLY A 182 4.47 -6.98 5.34
C GLY A 182 3.03 -6.95 4.84
N GLU A 183 2.26 -5.92 5.19
CA GLU A 183 0.90 -5.70 4.73
C GLU A 183 0.85 -4.89 3.44
N LYS A 184 -0.20 -5.09 2.64
CA LYS A 184 -0.36 -4.50 1.31
C LYS A 184 -1.81 -4.08 1.08
N TYR A 185 -1.99 -2.90 0.50
CA TYR A 185 -3.30 -2.32 0.22
C TYR A 185 -3.34 -1.73 -1.18
N SER A 186 -4.32 -2.14 -2.00
CA SER A 186 -4.38 -1.73 -3.41
C SER A 186 -5.70 -1.09 -3.81
N LEU A 187 -5.61 -0.11 -4.69
CA LEU A 187 -6.74 0.39 -5.49
C LEU A 187 -6.42 0.15 -6.96
N SER A 188 -7.41 -0.29 -7.74
CA SER A 188 -7.30 -0.51 -9.18
C SER A 188 -8.54 -0.02 -9.88
N GLY A 189 -8.39 0.56 -11.07
CA GLY A 189 -9.49 1.22 -11.79
C GLY A 189 -9.02 1.90 -13.06
N LEU A 190 -9.88 2.72 -13.65
CA LEU A 190 -9.58 3.41 -14.89
C LEU A 190 -9.23 4.87 -14.61
N MET A 191 -8.25 5.38 -15.35
CA MET A 191 -8.02 6.81 -15.45
C MET A 191 -9.22 7.48 -16.10
N TRP A 192 -9.31 8.79 -15.95
CA TRP A 192 -10.25 9.61 -16.67
C TRP A 192 -9.57 10.17 -17.91
N LEU A 193 -10.26 10.05 -19.03
CA LEU A 193 -9.86 10.62 -20.31
C LEU A 193 -10.99 11.56 -20.79
N PRO A 194 -10.66 12.68 -21.46
CA PRO A 194 -11.66 13.52 -22.11
C PRO A 194 -12.25 12.81 -23.34
N TYR A 195 -13.31 12.02 -23.14
CA TYR A 195 -13.98 11.28 -24.23
C TYR A 195 -14.76 12.19 -25.19
N SER A 196 -15.41 13.23 -24.66
CA SER A 196 -16.15 14.23 -25.45
C SER A 196 -16.14 15.59 -24.75
N PRO A 197 -16.46 16.70 -25.44
CA PRO A 197 -16.55 18.01 -24.81
C PRO A 197 -17.57 18.08 -23.66
N ASP A 198 -18.63 17.28 -23.72
CA ASP A 198 -19.69 17.25 -22.71
C ASP A 198 -19.37 16.30 -21.55
N PHE A 199 -18.46 15.35 -21.76
CA PHE A 199 -17.97 14.48 -20.70
C PHE A 199 -16.94 15.22 -19.84
N LYS A 200 -17.39 15.73 -18.68
CA LYS A 200 -16.54 16.48 -17.73
C LYS A 200 -16.01 15.55 -16.65
N TYR A 201 -14.84 15.91 -16.11
CA TYR A 201 -14.35 15.28 -14.89
C TYR A 201 -15.13 15.81 -13.69
N ASP A 202 -15.96 14.96 -13.09
CA ASP A 202 -16.81 15.27 -11.94
C ASP A 202 -16.59 14.35 -10.74
N VAL A 203 -15.60 13.44 -10.82
CA VAL A 203 -15.32 12.46 -9.76
C VAL A 203 -14.84 13.15 -8.48
N THR A 204 -15.44 12.77 -7.35
CA THR A 204 -15.16 13.28 -6.01
C THR A 204 -14.90 12.15 -5.03
N GLU A 205 -14.47 12.47 -3.80
CA GLU A 205 -14.30 11.46 -2.74
C GLU A 205 -15.59 10.67 -2.43
N LYS A 206 -16.77 11.21 -2.71
CA LYS A 206 -18.05 10.56 -2.41
C LYS A 206 -18.37 9.42 -3.37
N ASP A 207 -17.85 9.48 -4.58
CA ASP A 207 -18.23 8.61 -5.70
C ASP A 207 -17.02 8.05 -6.47
N VAL A 208 -15.80 8.25 -5.98
CA VAL A 208 -14.58 7.69 -6.56
C VAL A 208 -14.49 6.15 -6.40
N ASN A 209 -15.15 5.59 -5.39
CA ASN A 209 -15.33 4.14 -5.26
C ASN A 209 -16.52 3.68 -6.10
N LEU A 210 -16.27 2.94 -7.18
CA LEU A 210 -17.28 2.49 -8.12
C LEU A 210 -18.32 1.54 -7.48
N GLU A 211 -17.96 0.78 -6.44
CA GLU A 211 -18.89 -0.06 -5.66
C GLU A 211 -20.00 0.76 -4.99
N ASN A 212 -19.73 2.02 -4.65
CA ASN A 212 -20.68 2.90 -3.97
C ASN A 212 -21.59 3.66 -4.95
N VAL A 213 -21.35 3.54 -6.25
CA VAL A 213 -22.11 4.24 -7.28
C VAL A 213 -23.10 3.24 -7.92
N PRO A 214 -24.38 3.60 -8.13
CA PRO A 214 -25.34 2.72 -8.79
C PRO A 214 -24.92 2.33 -10.21
N LYS A 215 -25.12 1.07 -10.57
CA LYS A 215 -24.90 0.59 -11.94
C LYS A 215 -25.95 1.15 -12.90
N LEU A 216 -25.51 1.48 -14.10
CA LEU A 216 -26.38 1.94 -15.18
C LEU A 216 -26.70 0.79 -16.14
N LYS A 217 -27.86 0.89 -16.80
CA LYS A 217 -28.31 -0.14 -17.76
C LYS A 217 -27.72 0.08 -19.14
N ASP A 218 -27.50 1.33 -19.52
CA ASP A 218 -26.85 1.67 -20.78
C ASP A 218 -25.36 1.34 -20.69
N GLU A 219 -24.86 0.58 -21.66
CA GLU A 219 -23.48 0.09 -21.66
C GLU A 219 -22.46 1.23 -21.82
N THR A 220 -22.81 2.26 -22.59
CA THR A 220 -21.93 3.41 -22.80
C THR A 220 -21.87 4.24 -21.54
N GLU A 221 -23.02 4.51 -20.91
CA GLU A 221 -23.05 5.22 -19.63
C GLU A 221 -22.35 4.44 -18.52
N GLU A 222 -22.52 3.11 -18.46
CA GLU A 222 -21.83 2.27 -17.47
C GLU A 222 -20.31 2.27 -17.67
N MET A 223 -19.85 2.22 -18.92
CA MET A 223 -18.44 2.37 -19.26
C MET A 223 -17.91 3.75 -18.85
N LEU A 224 -18.57 4.83 -19.26
CA LEU A 224 -18.16 6.19 -18.91
C LEU A 224 -18.20 6.46 -17.40
N ARG A 225 -19.13 5.85 -16.67
CA ARG A 225 -19.22 5.91 -15.21
C ARG A 225 -17.96 5.38 -14.53
N SER A 226 -17.25 4.42 -15.15
CA SER A 226 -16.02 3.87 -14.56
C SER A 226 -14.79 4.77 -14.69
N PHE A 227 -14.81 5.77 -15.57
CA PHE A 227 -13.64 6.60 -15.87
C PHE A 227 -13.29 7.49 -14.68
N GLY A 228 -12.02 7.46 -14.27
CA GLY A 228 -11.50 8.20 -13.11
C GLY A 228 -11.82 7.56 -11.76
N ARG A 229 -12.44 6.38 -11.71
CA ARG A 229 -12.87 5.70 -10.48
C ARG A 229 -12.11 4.38 -10.28
N TYR A 230 -11.89 4.01 -9.02
CA TYR A 230 -11.39 2.68 -8.66
C TYR A 230 -12.53 1.72 -8.35
N GLN A 231 -12.27 0.43 -8.45
CA GLN A 231 -13.30 -0.61 -8.41
C GLN A 231 -13.80 -0.90 -6.99
N SER A 232 -12.89 -1.02 -6.01
CA SER A 232 -13.22 -1.50 -4.67
C SER A 232 -12.20 -1.03 -3.63
N GLU A 233 -12.62 -1.00 -2.36
CA GLU A 233 -11.79 -0.68 -1.19
C GLU A 233 -11.58 -1.88 -0.27
N LYS A 234 -11.95 -3.09 -0.71
CA LYS A 234 -11.93 -4.32 0.10
C LYS A 234 -10.57 -4.59 0.77
N ASP A 235 -9.48 -4.25 0.11
CA ASP A 235 -8.12 -4.45 0.61
C ASP A 235 -7.87 -3.60 1.86
N PHE A 236 -8.53 -2.45 1.99
CA PHE A 236 -8.38 -1.51 3.10
C PHE A 236 -9.28 -1.81 4.30
N THR A 237 -10.10 -2.88 4.27
CA THR A 237 -11.07 -3.19 5.34
C THR A 237 -10.45 -3.39 6.72
N LYS A 238 -9.16 -3.74 6.78
CA LYS A 238 -8.39 -3.90 8.02
C LYS A 238 -7.26 -2.89 8.17
N ALA A 239 -7.12 -1.95 7.24
CA ALA A 239 -6.09 -0.93 7.27
C ALA A 239 -6.43 0.15 8.32
N PRO A 240 -5.42 0.87 8.84
CA PRO A 240 -5.64 2.17 9.46
C PRO A 240 -6.46 3.09 8.54
N SER A 241 -7.35 3.89 9.13
CA SER A 241 -8.31 4.72 8.37
C SER A 241 -7.64 5.78 7.49
N GLU A 242 -6.47 6.21 7.95
CA GLU A 242 -5.55 7.16 7.33
C GLU A 242 -5.09 6.65 5.97
N PHE A 243 -4.93 5.34 5.78
CA PHE A 243 -4.41 4.75 4.56
C PHE A 243 -5.42 4.86 3.42
N LEU A 244 -6.69 4.54 3.71
CA LEU A 244 -7.75 4.66 2.71
C LEU A 244 -8.03 6.13 2.38
N THR A 245 -8.01 7.00 3.39
CA THR A 245 -8.17 8.44 3.20
C THR A 245 -7.06 8.99 2.29
N PHE A 246 -5.81 8.62 2.57
CA PHE A 246 -4.66 8.95 1.76
C PHE A 246 -4.78 8.39 0.33
N ALA A 247 -5.08 7.10 0.17
CA ALA A 247 -5.22 6.45 -1.13
C ALA A 247 -6.30 7.10 -2.00
N ARG A 248 -7.45 7.49 -1.43
CA ARG A 248 -8.51 8.24 -2.12
C ARG A 248 -8.02 9.58 -2.65
N SER A 249 -7.35 10.36 -1.80
CA SER A 249 -6.80 11.66 -2.19
C SER A 249 -5.76 11.54 -3.31
N GLU A 250 -4.85 10.57 -3.21
CA GLU A 250 -3.82 10.33 -4.22
C GLU A 250 -4.42 9.78 -5.52
N TRP A 251 -5.50 8.99 -5.43
CA TRP A 251 -6.25 8.57 -6.62
C TRP A 251 -6.81 9.78 -7.37
N LEU A 252 -7.57 10.64 -6.70
CA LEU A 252 -8.19 11.83 -7.31
C LEU A 252 -7.17 12.82 -7.88
N LYS A 253 -6.00 12.92 -7.25
CA LYS A 253 -4.90 13.79 -7.70
C LYS A 253 -4.32 13.37 -9.05
N TYR A 254 -4.25 12.07 -9.33
CA TYR A 254 -3.60 11.52 -10.52
C TYR A 254 -4.55 10.79 -11.49
N SER A 255 -5.85 10.74 -11.18
CA SER A 255 -6.84 10.00 -11.98
C SER A 255 -7.02 10.55 -13.39
N LYS A 256 -6.71 11.82 -13.66
CA LYS A 256 -6.76 12.38 -15.01
C LYS A 256 -5.54 11.95 -15.81
N GLU A 257 -5.80 11.29 -16.92
CA GLU A 257 -4.74 10.88 -17.82
C GLU A 257 -4.09 12.09 -18.49
N LYS A 258 -2.76 12.19 -18.41
CA LYS A 258 -1.99 13.18 -19.16
C LYS A 258 -1.78 12.64 -20.56
N MET A 259 -2.34 13.30 -21.58
CA MET A 259 -2.09 12.92 -22.97
C MET A 259 -0.78 13.55 -23.45
N GLY A 260 0.19 12.72 -23.85
CA GLY A 260 1.38 13.15 -24.62
C GLY A 260 2.64 13.51 -23.82
N GLU A 261 3.06 12.68 -22.86
CA GLU A 261 4.46 12.65 -22.39
C GLU A 261 5.23 11.52 -23.08
#